data_AF-A0A967FB03-F1
#
_entry.id   AF-A0A967FB03-F1
#
_cell.length_a   1.000
_cell.length_b   1.000
_cell.length_c   1.000
_cell.angle_alpha   90.00
_cell.angle_beta   90.00
_cell.angle_gamma   90.00
#
_symmetry.space_group_name_H-M   'P 1'
#
loop_
_entity.id
_entity.type
_entity.pdbx_description
1 polymer ?
#
loop_
_entity_poly.entity_id
_entity_poly.type
_entity_poly.pdbx_seq_one_letter_code
_entity_poly.pdbx_strand_id
1 'polypeptide(L)' 'MIDPTDIRLDDVVRLRKPHPCGGYEWRVVRLGSDIGIK' A
#
# COMPACT_ATOMS: atom_id res chain seq x y z
N MET A 1 -9.60 12.02 7.08
CA MET A 1 -8.18 12.02 7.46
C MET A 1 -7.90 10.61 7.89
N ILE A 2 -7.16 9.83 7.11
CA ILE A 2 -6.86 8.43 7.43
C ILE A 2 -5.81 8.47 8.53
N ASP A 3 -6.17 8.02 9.72
CA ASP A 3 -5.22 7.80 10.80
C ASP A 3 -4.11 6.85 10.30
N PRO A 4 -2.82 7.16 10.52
CA PRO A 4 -1.71 6.36 9.98
C PRO A 4 -1.68 4.90 10.49
N THR A 5 -2.51 4.58 11.48
CA THR A 5 -2.68 3.24 12.04
C THR A 5 -3.86 2.48 11.41
N ASP A 6 -4.77 3.14 10.69
CA ASP A 6 -5.99 2.56 10.10
C ASP A 6 -5.79 2.22 8.61
N ILE A 7 -4.80 1.40 8.29
CA ILE A 7 -4.64 0.85 6.93
C ILE A 7 -5.47 -0.43 6.82
N ARG A 8 -6.33 -0.50 5.81
CA ARG A 8 -7.17 -1.68 5.52
C ARG A 8 -6.69 -2.44 4.29
N LEU A 9 -7.15 -3.68 4.16
CA LEU A 9 -7.01 -4.44 2.92
C LEU A 9 -7.77 -3.72 1.80
N ASP A 10 -7.23 -3.81 0.59
CA ASP A 10 -7.70 -3.15 -0.64
C ASP A 10 -7.55 -1.62 -0.67
N ASP A 11 -7.02 -1.00 0.38
CA ASP A 11 -6.69 0.44 0.35
C ASP A 11 -5.64 0.74 -0.73
N VAL A 12 -5.79 1.89 -1.38
CA VAL A 12 -4.83 2.41 -2.35
C VAL A 12 -3.96 3.46 -1.70
N VAL A 13 -2.67 3.17 -1.59
CA VAL A 13 -1.66 4.06 -1.01
C VAL A 13 -0.70 4.55 -2.08
N ARG A 14 -0.18 5.77 -1.90
CA ARG A 14 0.88 6.31 -2.77
C ARG A 14 2.24 6.09 -2.15
N LEU A 15 3.09 5.29 -2.79
CA LEU A 15 4.45 5.04 -2.33
C LEU A 15 5.45 6.00 -2.97
N ARG A 16 6.63 6.14 -2.34
CA ARG A 16 7.74 6.94 -2.89
C ARG A 16 8.42 6.24 -4.07
N LYS A 17 8.42 4.90 -4.10
CA LYS A 17 8.95 4.10 -5.21
C LYS A 17 7.83 3.76 -6.21
N PRO A 18 8.09 3.82 -7.52
CA PRO A 18 7.10 3.42 -8.52
C PRO A 18 6.90 1.90 -8.51
N HIS A 19 5.67 1.48 -8.78
CA HIS A 19 5.30 0.11 -9.13
C HIS A 19 5.91 -0.27 -10.49
N PRO A 20 6.21 -1.55 -10.76
CA PRO A 20 6.74 -2.00 -12.05
C PRO A 20 5.95 -1.56 -13.30
N CYS A 21 4.67 -1.22 -13.15
CA CYS A 21 3.84 -0.66 -14.23
C CYS A 21 4.08 0.85 -14.51
N GLY A 22 4.92 1.54 -13.72
CA GLY A 22 5.20 2.98 -13.84
C GLY A 22 4.31 3.89 -12.97
N GLY A 23 3.28 3.33 -12.31
CA GLY A 23 2.43 4.06 -11.37
C GLY A 23 3.06 4.20 -9.98
N TYR A 24 2.54 5.10 -9.15
CA TYR A 24 2.95 5.27 -7.74
C TYR A 24 1.90 4.75 -6.76
N GLU A 25 0.79 4.24 -7.27
CA GLU A 25 -0.35 3.74 -6.50
C GLU A 25 -0.19 2.24 -6.27
N TRP A 26 -0.36 1.85 -5.02
CA TRP A 26 -0.21 0.48 -4.57
C TRP A 26 -1.45 0.06 -3.80
N ARG A 27 -1.93 -1.16 -4.05
CA ARG A 27 -3.04 -1.74 -3.28
C ARG A 27 -2.49 -2.54 -2.11
N VAL A 28 -3.05 -2.35 -0.94
CA VAL A 28 -2.72 -3.13 0.26
C VAL A 28 -3.36 -4.52 0.13
N VAL A 29 -2.54 -5.53 -0.12
CA VAL A 29 -2.99 -6.92 -0.28
C VAL A 29 -2.82 -7.77 0.99
N ARG A 30 -2.05 -7.28 1.96
CA ARG A 30 -1.77 -7.96 3.23
C ARG A 30 -1.47 -6.95 4.34
N LEU A 31 -1.95 -7.22 5.55
CA LEU A 31 -1.67 -6.48 6.78
C LEU A 31 -1.02 -7.42 7.81
N GLY A 32 -0.01 -6.97 8.56
CA GLY A 32 0.69 -7.77 9.60
C GLY A 32 2.22 -7.79 9.45
N SER A 33 2.89 -8.80 10.04
CA SER A 33 4.36 -8.97 10.04
C SER A 33 4.99 -9.25 8.66
N ASP A 34 4.21 -9.09 7.60
CA ASP A 34 4.52 -9.49 6.23
C ASP A 34 3.89 -8.47 5.29
N ILE A 35 4.34 -7.21 5.32
CA ILE A 35 3.99 -6.23 4.29
C ILE A 35 4.77 -6.59 3.02
N GLY A 36 4.33 -7.65 2.34
CA GLY A 36 4.81 -8.02 1.01
C GLY A 36 4.29 -7.03 -0.01
N ILE A 37 5.09 -6.02 -0.32
CA ILE A 37 4.89 -5.10 -1.44
C ILE A 37 5.16 -5.89 -2.73
N LYS A 38 4.13 -6.15 -3.54
CA LYS A 38 4.23 -6.85 -4.84
C LYS A 38 3.82 -5.94 -5.99
#